data_AF-A0A1V5GX81-F1
#
_entry.id   AF-A0A1V5GX81-F1
#
_cell.length_a   1.000
_cell.length_b   1.000
_cell.length_c   1.000
_cell.angle_alpha   90.00
_cell.angle_beta   90.00
_cell.angle_gamma   90.00
#
_symmetry.space_group_name_H-M   'P 1'
#
loop_
_entity.id
_entity.type
_entity.pdbx_description
1 polymer ?
#
loop_
_entity_poly.entity_id
_entity_poly.type
_entity_poly.pdbx_seq_one_letter_code
_entity_poly.pdbx_strand_id
1 'polypeptide(L)'
;MRVLMVGSRSQVGRWLGVVFLAACGWACAAETVVVTKGVPANPGIFLADFKGPEGVRAHLLSTLGRCDWFTVRPSIEGAAYLLEGTYAAGTPAGLELVAKFGEATVAQVRVSAGDNERLVFRAIDALISKLFDVPGLCASRLAFTVASAGRREVFLCNFDGSGATQLTRNGTFSTEPAWGPGARNLVYTVYGRDRTAVMEVDLNSRRQRLLSSFPGLNSGADVSPDGGRVAVCLSKDGRVDLYVMRSADKGLRRLTNDVAVESSPAWSPDGRSLCYVSDSAGKPQLYVVSAGGGRPSRLLNEVSECVSPDWSGVSNKICFATRQAGQYRIAVVDMADRGSGKTVVETEPGDWESPCWAPDGRHVVCTRSSGRQSQLVMVDTLSGRALPITASGDVSLPTWSDLH
;
A
#
# COMPACT_ATOMS: atom_id res chain seq x y z
N MET A 1 -2.28 24.23 -23.25
CA MET A 1 -0.96 24.67 -22.76
C MET A 1 -0.40 23.53 -21.91
N ARG A 2 0.61 22.79 -22.41
CA ARG A 2 1.21 21.64 -21.70
C ARG A 2 2.10 22.17 -20.58
N VAL A 3 1.82 21.82 -19.33
CA VAL A 3 2.76 22.05 -18.21
C VAL A 3 3.65 20.81 -18.09
N LEU A 4 4.86 20.92 -18.63
CA LEU A 4 5.97 20.01 -18.34
C LEU A 4 6.54 20.38 -16.97
N MET A 5 6.52 19.46 -16.01
CA MET A 5 7.33 19.57 -14.81
C MET A 5 8.77 19.16 -15.15
N VAL A 6 9.67 20.15 -15.23
CA VAL A 6 11.12 19.93 -15.28
C VAL A 6 11.69 20.32 -13.92
N GLY A 7 12.24 19.33 -13.21
CA GLY A 7 13.05 19.59 -12.03
C GLY A 7 14.41 20.16 -12.44
N SER A 8 14.81 21.30 -11.86
CA SER A 8 16.14 21.85 -12.07
C SER A 8 16.98 21.81 -10.79
N ARG A 9 18.22 21.32 -10.98
CA ARG A 9 19.31 21.28 -10.01
C ARG A 9 19.79 22.69 -9.68
N SER A 10 20.27 22.82 -8.45
CA SER A 10 21.01 23.95 -7.86
C SER A 10 22.12 24.52 -8.75
N GLN A 11 22.28 25.85 -8.76
CA GLN A 11 23.57 26.53 -8.61
C GLN A 11 23.39 28.00 -8.18
N VAL A 12 24.37 28.45 -7.40
CA VAL A 12 24.48 29.72 -6.66
C VAL A 12 24.99 30.83 -7.57
N GLY A 13 24.51 32.06 -7.41
CA GLY A 13 25.16 33.25 -8.00
C GLY A 13 24.38 34.55 -7.78
N ARG A 14 24.84 35.39 -6.86
CA ARG A 14 24.49 36.82 -6.74
C ARG A 14 24.96 37.59 -7.98
N TRP A 15 24.21 38.58 -8.46
CA TRP A 15 24.68 39.94 -8.79
C TRP A 15 23.48 40.89 -9.01
N LEU A 16 23.55 42.07 -8.40
CA LEU A 16 22.67 43.22 -8.62
C LEU A 16 23.08 43.95 -9.91
N GLY A 17 22.09 44.38 -10.70
CA GLY A 17 22.27 45.32 -11.80
C GLY A 17 20.94 45.99 -12.13
N VAL A 18 20.81 47.26 -11.74
CA VAL A 18 19.67 48.13 -12.06
C VAL A 18 19.89 48.74 -13.44
N VAL A 19 18.90 48.62 -14.33
CA VAL A 19 18.77 49.49 -15.50
C VAL A 19 17.32 49.97 -15.57
N PHE A 20 17.13 51.29 -15.48
CA PHE A 20 15.88 51.97 -15.79
C PHE A 20 15.88 52.36 -17.27
N LEU A 21 14.84 51.99 -18.01
CA LEU A 21 14.43 52.65 -19.25
C LEU A 21 12.91 52.48 -19.40
N ALA A 22 12.24 53.62 -19.52
CA ALA A 22 10.79 53.75 -19.62
C ALA A 22 10.31 53.57 -21.06
N ALA A 23 9.18 52.88 -21.27
CA ALA A 23 8.01 53.42 -21.98
C ALA A 23 6.92 52.35 -22.19
N CYS A 24 5.69 52.80 -21.94
CA CYS A 24 4.36 52.26 -22.18
C CYS A 24 4.18 51.03 -23.09
N GLY A 25 3.44 50.05 -22.56
CA GLY A 25 2.76 49.05 -23.37
C GLY A 25 2.01 48.03 -22.51
N TRP A 26 0.71 48.27 -22.28
CA TRP A 26 -0.31 47.29 -21.85
C TRP A 26 0.12 46.38 -20.69
N ALA A 27 -0.24 46.77 -19.46
CA ALA A 27 -0.18 45.89 -18.31
C ALA A 27 -1.22 44.77 -18.47
N CYS A 28 -0.86 43.69 -19.17
CA CYS A 28 -1.44 42.39 -18.89
C CYS A 28 -1.00 42.08 -17.46
N ALA A 29 -1.93 42.03 -16.52
CA ALA A 29 -1.63 41.60 -15.16
C ALA A 29 -1.05 40.18 -15.28
N ALA A 30 0.26 40.06 -15.12
CA ALA A 30 0.90 38.77 -14.97
C ALA A 30 0.32 38.19 -13.68
N GLU A 31 -0.53 37.18 -13.83
CA GLU A 31 -1.04 36.41 -12.70
C GLU A 31 0.18 35.80 -12.02
N THR A 32 0.58 36.37 -10.89
CA THR A 32 1.66 35.84 -10.09
C THR A 32 1.15 34.51 -9.52
N VAL A 33 1.45 33.41 -10.22
CA VAL A 33 1.20 32.06 -9.71
C VAL A 33 2.17 31.87 -8.54
N VAL A 34 1.72 32.23 -7.35
CA VAL A 34 2.40 31.89 -6.12
C VAL A 34 2.25 30.38 -5.96
N VAL A 35 3.27 29.63 -6.38
CA VAL A 35 3.40 28.21 -6.06
C VAL A 35 3.74 28.12 -4.57
N THR A 36 2.71 28.16 -3.73
CA THR A 36 2.86 27.72 -2.34
C THR A 36 3.21 26.24 -2.37
N LYS A 37 4.41 25.89 -1.91
CA LYS A 37 4.81 24.49 -1.61
C LYS A 37 4.03 23.97 -0.40
N GLY A 38 2.72 23.90 -0.52
CA GLY A 38 1.88 23.07 0.36
C GLY A 38 1.81 21.66 -0.20
N VAL A 39 1.53 20.68 0.65
CA VAL A 39 1.08 19.36 0.18
C VAL A 39 -0.20 19.60 -0.63
N PRO A 40 -0.25 19.28 -1.94
CA PRO A 40 -1.44 19.55 -2.72
C PRO A 40 -2.60 18.73 -2.16
N ALA A 41 -3.69 19.41 -1.79
CA ALA A 41 -4.92 18.74 -1.41
C ALA A 41 -5.45 17.92 -2.59
N ASN A 42 -6.14 16.81 -2.29
CA ASN A 42 -6.77 16.00 -3.32
C ASN A 42 -7.72 16.84 -4.19
N PRO A 43 -7.62 16.76 -5.52
CA PRO A 43 -8.45 17.56 -6.41
C PRO A 43 -9.93 17.30 -6.16
N GLY A 44 -10.73 18.36 -6.17
CA GLY A 44 -12.18 18.23 -6.07
C GLY A 44 -12.75 17.54 -7.31
N ILE A 45 -13.71 16.63 -7.13
CA ILE A 45 -14.45 15.98 -8.23
C ILE A 45 -15.95 16.12 -8.01
N PHE A 46 -16.68 16.54 -9.03
CA PHE A 46 -18.14 16.68 -9.00
C PHE A 46 -18.77 15.77 -10.06
N LEU A 47 -19.68 14.88 -9.64
CA LEU A 47 -20.46 14.05 -10.56
C LEU A 47 -21.65 14.86 -11.08
N ALA A 48 -21.51 15.43 -12.28
CA ALA A 48 -22.51 16.32 -12.87
C ALA A 48 -23.70 15.58 -13.50
N ASP A 49 -23.43 14.51 -14.24
CA ASP A 49 -24.48 13.68 -14.84
C ASP A 49 -24.14 12.20 -14.65
N PHE A 50 -25.15 11.39 -14.39
CA PHE A 50 -25.03 9.94 -14.32
C PHE A 50 -26.26 9.26 -14.90
N LYS A 51 -26.09 8.60 -16.04
CA LYS A 51 -27.15 7.84 -16.70
C LYS A 51 -27.06 6.37 -16.31
N GLY A 52 -27.86 5.94 -15.35
CA GLY A 52 -27.84 4.55 -14.88
C GLY A 52 -28.61 4.32 -13.58
N PRO A 53 -28.55 3.10 -13.03
CA PRO A 53 -29.21 2.77 -11.76
C PRO A 53 -28.67 3.59 -10.59
N GLU A 54 -29.55 4.07 -9.72
CA GLU A 54 -29.18 4.89 -8.55
C GLU A 54 -28.20 4.18 -7.61
N GLY A 55 -28.33 2.87 -7.44
CA GLY A 55 -27.38 2.07 -6.65
C GLY A 55 -25.95 2.12 -7.19
N VAL A 56 -25.76 2.12 -8.51
CA VAL A 56 -24.43 2.24 -9.14
C VAL A 56 -23.89 3.65 -8.93
N ARG A 57 -24.73 4.67 -9.08
CA ARG A 57 -24.38 6.08 -8.82
C ARG A 57 -23.92 6.29 -7.38
N ALA A 58 -24.69 5.80 -6.41
CA ALA A 58 -24.38 5.93 -4.99
C ALA A 58 -23.07 5.21 -4.64
N HIS A 59 -22.86 4.01 -5.19
CA HIS A 59 -21.61 3.28 -5.00
C HIS A 59 -20.42 4.03 -5.60
N LEU A 60 -20.54 4.57 -6.83
CA LEU A 60 -19.51 5.40 -7.47
C LEU A 60 -19.09 6.58 -6.59
N LEU A 61 -20.05 7.35 -6.06
CA LEU A 61 -19.77 8.48 -5.16
C LEU A 61 -19.08 8.04 -3.87
N SER A 62 -19.53 6.94 -3.27
CA SER A 62 -18.91 6.36 -2.08
C SER A 62 -17.47 5.96 -2.34
N THR A 63 -17.21 5.24 -3.43
CA THR A 63 -15.86 4.78 -3.80
C THR A 63 -14.93 5.94 -4.13
N LEU A 64 -15.39 6.96 -4.85
CA LEU A 64 -14.60 8.18 -5.10
C LEU A 64 -14.16 8.86 -3.80
N GLY A 65 -15.04 8.90 -2.80
CA GLY A 65 -14.72 9.47 -1.48
C GLY A 65 -13.78 8.59 -0.64
N ARG A 66 -13.83 7.27 -0.82
CA ARG A 66 -13.02 6.30 -0.04
C ARG A 66 -11.66 5.98 -0.66
N CYS A 67 -11.47 6.16 -1.95
CA CYS A 67 -10.18 5.94 -2.61
C CYS A 67 -9.11 7.00 -2.28
N ASP A 68 -9.54 8.13 -1.71
CA ASP A 68 -8.68 9.24 -1.27
C ASP A 68 -7.75 9.83 -2.35
N TRP A 69 -8.12 9.67 -3.62
CA TRP A 69 -7.52 10.40 -4.75
C TRP A 69 -8.27 11.69 -5.10
N PHE A 70 -9.52 11.81 -4.64
CA PHE A 70 -10.39 12.94 -4.92
C PHE A 70 -11.12 13.43 -3.68
N THR A 71 -11.45 14.72 -3.66
CA THR A 71 -12.43 15.28 -2.73
C THR A 71 -13.78 15.37 -3.44
N VAL A 72 -14.74 14.50 -3.10
CA VAL A 72 -16.07 14.56 -3.72
C VAL A 72 -16.77 15.88 -3.33
N ARG A 73 -17.21 16.63 -4.33
CA ARG A 73 -17.92 17.91 -4.18
C ARG A 73 -19.40 17.75 -4.48
N PRO A 74 -20.29 18.48 -3.77
CA PRO A 74 -21.73 18.45 -4.02
C PRO A 74 -22.15 19.29 -5.24
N SER A 75 -21.29 20.20 -5.70
CA SER A 75 -21.49 21.06 -6.87
C SER A 75 -20.15 21.25 -7.60
N ILE A 76 -20.19 21.90 -8.77
CA ILE A 76 -18.98 22.24 -9.54
C ILE A 76 -18.07 23.24 -8.81
N GLU A 77 -18.59 23.99 -7.85
CA GLU A 77 -17.81 24.97 -7.08
C GLU A 77 -16.74 24.27 -6.24
N GLY A 78 -15.47 24.62 -6.46
CA GLY A 78 -14.32 23.98 -5.81
C GLY A 78 -14.02 22.56 -6.29
N ALA A 79 -14.65 22.10 -7.39
CA ALA A 79 -14.27 20.89 -8.11
C ALA A 79 -13.26 21.23 -9.22
N ALA A 80 -12.12 20.54 -9.22
CA ALA A 80 -11.17 20.61 -10.33
C ALA A 80 -11.66 19.82 -11.53
N TYR A 81 -12.37 18.71 -11.28
CA TYR A 81 -12.90 17.82 -12.31
C TYR A 81 -14.42 17.76 -12.28
N LEU A 82 -15.03 17.87 -13.47
CA LEU A 82 -16.41 17.49 -13.73
C LEU A 82 -16.41 16.05 -14.24
N LEU A 83 -17.19 15.18 -13.61
CA LEU A 83 -17.33 13.77 -13.95
C LEU A 83 -18.73 13.51 -14.51
N GLU A 84 -18.78 12.82 -15.65
CA GLU A 84 -20.01 12.29 -16.25
C GLU A 84 -19.90 10.75 -16.27
N GLY A 85 -21.00 10.05 -15.99
CA GLY A 85 -21.06 8.60 -16.00
C GLY A 85 -22.21 8.04 -16.83
N THR A 86 -21.97 6.97 -17.57
CA THR A 86 -23.01 6.23 -18.30
C THR A 86 -22.90 4.74 -18.01
N TYR A 87 -23.95 4.15 -17.47
CA TYR A 87 -24.09 2.71 -17.25
C TYR A 87 -24.83 2.08 -18.44
N ALA A 88 -24.21 1.08 -19.04
CA ALA A 88 -24.81 0.27 -20.09
C ALA A 88 -25.26 -1.07 -19.51
N ALA A 89 -26.58 -1.30 -19.47
CA ALA A 89 -27.14 -2.60 -19.14
C ALA A 89 -26.82 -3.62 -20.25
N GLY A 90 -26.45 -4.85 -19.87
CA GLY A 90 -26.11 -5.90 -20.83
C GLY A 90 -25.46 -7.11 -20.17
N THR A 91 -25.01 -8.05 -20.99
CA THR A 91 -24.23 -9.22 -20.56
C THR A 91 -22.99 -9.34 -21.45
N PRO A 92 -21.84 -8.75 -21.05
CA PRO A 92 -21.60 -8.06 -19.79
C PRO A 92 -22.19 -6.64 -19.72
N ALA A 93 -22.55 -6.19 -18.51
CA ALA A 93 -22.81 -4.78 -18.24
C ALA A 93 -21.50 -3.96 -18.33
N GLY A 94 -21.64 -2.65 -18.54
CA GLY A 94 -20.51 -1.74 -18.66
C GLY A 94 -20.73 -0.39 -17.98
N LEU A 95 -19.62 0.25 -17.62
CA LEU A 95 -19.59 1.59 -17.06
C LEU A 95 -18.56 2.45 -17.79
N GLU A 96 -19.00 3.61 -18.26
CA GLU A 96 -18.17 4.63 -18.86
C GLU A 96 -18.13 5.87 -17.99
N LEU A 97 -16.92 6.41 -17.77
CA LEU A 97 -16.70 7.66 -17.04
C LEU A 97 -15.91 8.63 -17.92
N VAL A 98 -16.34 9.89 -17.94
CA VAL A 98 -15.69 10.99 -18.65
C VAL A 98 -15.37 12.08 -17.65
N ALA A 99 -14.08 12.39 -17.44
CA ALA A 99 -13.64 13.49 -16.61
C ALA A 99 -13.19 14.67 -17.47
N LYS A 100 -13.67 15.86 -17.11
CA LYS A 100 -13.37 17.13 -17.77
C LYS A 100 -12.67 18.08 -16.80
N PHE A 101 -11.72 18.86 -17.31
CA PHE A 101 -11.11 19.99 -16.62
C PHE A 101 -11.48 21.25 -17.41
N GLY A 102 -12.36 22.09 -16.84
CA GLY A 102 -13.08 23.08 -17.62
C GLY A 102 -13.93 22.40 -18.72
N GLU A 103 -13.80 22.85 -19.95
CA GLU A 103 -14.52 22.27 -21.10
C GLU A 103 -13.78 21.08 -21.74
N ALA A 104 -12.51 20.87 -21.41
CA ALA A 104 -11.68 19.85 -22.04
C ALA A 104 -11.88 18.48 -21.38
N THR A 105 -12.13 17.46 -22.19
CA THR A 105 -12.07 16.06 -21.72
C THR A 105 -10.61 15.67 -21.47
N VAL A 106 -10.29 15.34 -20.23
CA VAL A 106 -8.93 14.97 -19.80
C VAL A 106 -8.78 13.47 -19.56
N ALA A 107 -9.88 12.77 -19.28
CA ALA A 107 -9.91 11.31 -19.23
C ALA A 107 -11.28 10.78 -19.68
N GLN A 108 -11.24 9.65 -20.39
CA GLN A 108 -12.42 8.86 -20.74
C GLN A 108 -12.05 7.40 -20.57
N VAL A 109 -12.83 6.67 -19.79
CA VAL A 109 -12.58 5.27 -19.47
C VAL A 109 -13.86 4.47 -19.63
N ARG A 110 -13.72 3.25 -20.16
CA ARG A 110 -14.83 2.31 -20.31
C ARG A 110 -14.38 0.96 -19.79
N VAL A 111 -15.16 0.41 -18.88
CA VAL A 111 -14.97 -0.93 -18.34
C VAL A 111 -16.22 -1.76 -18.60
N SER A 112 -16.02 -3.05 -18.82
CA SER A 112 -17.09 -4.01 -19.02
C SER A 112 -16.76 -5.30 -18.28
N ALA A 113 -17.79 -6.05 -17.91
CA ALA A 113 -17.74 -7.34 -17.23
C ALA A 113 -17.39 -7.27 -15.73
N GLY A 114 -18.18 -8.02 -14.96
CA GLY A 114 -18.21 -7.99 -13.50
C GLY A 114 -19.61 -7.64 -13.00
N ASP A 115 -19.81 -7.82 -11.70
CA ASP A 115 -20.94 -7.21 -11.00
C ASP A 115 -20.78 -5.67 -10.93
N ASN A 116 -21.82 -4.99 -10.47
CA ASN A 116 -21.84 -3.53 -10.39
C ASN A 116 -20.75 -2.95 -9.47
N GLU A 117 -20.38 -3.67 -8.40
CA GLU A 117 -19.31 -3.26 -7.48
C GLU A 117 -17.96 -3.27 -8.21
N ARG A 118 -17.62 -4.38 -8.87
CA ARG A 118 -16.38 -4.52 -9.64
C ARG A 118 -16.30 -3.56 -10.81
N LEU A 119 -17.43 -3.26 -11.46
CA LEU A 119 -17.48 -2.24 -12.52
C LEU A 119 -17.10 -0.85 -11.98
N VAL A 120 -17.66 -0.43 -10.84
CA VAL A 120 -17.34 0.87 -10.23
C VAL A 120 -15.87 0.94 -9.83
N PHE A 121 -15.36 -0.08 -9.15
CA PHE A 121 -13.97 -0.11 -8.72
C PHE A 121 -13.00 -0.02 -9.91
N ARG A 122 -13.20 -0.83 -10.95
CA ARG A 122 -12.35 -0.81 -12.14
C ARG A 122 -12.45 0.50 -12.92
N ALA A 123 -13.63 1.11 -12.98
CA ALA A 123 -13.81 2.39 -13.65
C ALA A 123 -13.03 3.51 -12.94
N ILE A 124 -13.06 3.54 -11.60
CA ILE A 124 -12.30 4.53 -10.82
C ILE A 124 -10.80 4.25 -10.92
N ASP A 125 -10.36 2.99 -10.88
CA ASP A 125 -8.93 2.68 -11.05
C ASP A 125 -8.41 3.09 -12.43
N ALA A 126 -9.18 2.84 -13.49
CA ALA A 126 -8.86 3.30 -14.82
C ALA A 126 -8.81 4.85 -14.88
N LEU A 127 -9.73 5.52 -14.18
CA LEU A 127 -9.75 6.98 -14.10
C LEU A 127 -8.52 7.54 -13.38
N ILE A 128 -8.15 6.96 -12.23
CA ILE A 128 -6.94 7.31 -11.46
C ILE A 128 -5.70 7.14 -12.34
N SER A 129 -5.59 6.01 -13.03
CA SER A 129 -4.49 5.73 -13.96
C SER A 129 -4.38 6.76 -15.08
N LYS A 130 -5.51 7.17 -15.67
CA LYS A 130 -5.51 8.19 -16.73
C LYS A 130 -5.17 9.60 -16.22
N LEU A 131 -5.61 9.96 -15.02
CA LEU A 131 -5.43 11.31 -14.50
C LEU A 131 -4.09 11.53 -13.80
N PHE A 132 -3.53 10.49 -13.17
CA PHE A 132 -2.38 10.62 -12.27
C PHE A 132 -1.18 9.75 -12.64
N ASP A 133 -1.29 8.92 -13.69
CA ASP A 133 -0.22 8.03 -14.16
C ASP A 133 0.30 7.07 -13.08
N VAL A 134 -0.61 6.57 -12.25
CA VAL A 134 -0.35 5.56 -11.21
C VAL A 134 -1.40 4.46 -11.27
N PRO A 135 -1.14 3.25 -10.73
CA PRO A 135 -2.20 2.27 -10.56
C PRO A 135 -3.31 2.79 -9.65
N GLY A 136 -4.54 2.32 -9.87
CA GLY A 136 -5.62 2.49 -8.91
C GLY A 136 -5.48 1.57 -7.69
N LEU A 137 -6.46 1.61 -6.80
CA LEU A 137 -6.53 0.75 -5.62
C LEU A 137 -7.91 0.15 -5.36
N CYS A 138 -8.97 0.64 -6.00
CA CYS A 138 -10.35 0.28 -5.67
C CYS A 138 -10.65 -1.20 -5.93
N ALA A 139 -10.10 -1.77 -7.00
CA ALA A 139 -10.33 -3.16 -7.35
C ALA A 139 -9.47 -4.13 -6.53
N SER A 140 -8.48 -3.65 -5.79
CA SER A 140 -7.64 -4.49 -4.92
C SER A 140 -8.44 -5.12 -3.76
N ARG A 141 -7.78 -6.01 -3.01
CA ARG A 141 -8.31 -6.63 -1.80
C ARG A 141 -7.32 -6.52 -0.66
N LEU A 142 -7.86 -6.52 0.54
CA LEU A 142 -7.09 -6.61 1.77
C LEU A 142 -7.22 -8.02 2.34
N ALA A 143 -6.12 -8.54 2.89
CA ALA A 143 -6.14 -9.65 3.81
C ALA A 143 -5.69 -9.15 5.18
N PHE A 144 -6.27 -9.68 6.24
CA PHE A 144 -5.97 -9.27 7.62
C PHE A 144 -6.36 -10.37 8.58
N THR A 145 -5.93 -10.27 9.83
CA THR A 145 -6.30 -11.24 10.86
C THR A 145 -7.37 -10.70 11.78
N VAL A 146 -8.24 -11.58 12.26
CA VAL A 146 -9.25 -11.27 13.28
C VAL A 146 -9.08 -12.22 14.45
N ALA A 147 -8.94 -11.69 15.66
CA ALA A 147 -8.94 -12.49 16.87
C ALA A 147 -10.36 -12.73 17.39
N SER A 148 -10.65 -13.97 17.75
CA SER A 148 -11.93 -14.34 18.37
C SER A 148 -11.78 -15.61 19.19
N ALA A 149 -12.27 -15.59 20.43
CA ALA A 149 -12.33 -16.77 21.32
C ALA A 149 -11.01 -17.58 21.40
N GLY A 150 -9.87 -16.90 21.57
CA GLY A 150 -8.54 -17.53 21.69
C GLY A 150 -7.98 -18.09 20.38
N ARG A 151 -8.56 -17.69 19.24
CA ARG A 151 -8.09 -18.03 17.89
C ARG A 151 -7.81 -16.74 17.12
N ARG A 152 -7.03 -16.86 16.05
CA ARG A 152 -6.79 -15.78 15.10
C ARG A 152 -6.87 -16.37 13.69
N GLU A 153 -7.70 -15.80 12.83
CA GLU A 153 -7.89 -16.32 11.48
C GLU A 153 -7.75 -15.19 10.45
N VAL A 154 -7.38 -15.55 9.22
CA VAL A 154 -7.26 -14.61 8.10
C VAL A 154 -8.63 -14.37 7.47
N PHE A 155 -8.93 -13.11 7.22
CA PHE A 155 -10.11 -12.59 6.55
C PHE A 155 -9.70 -11.80 5.31
N LEU A 156 -10.63 -11.68 4.36
CA LEU A 156 -10.52 -10.86 3.16
C LEU A 156 -11.59 -9.79 3.16
N CYS A 157 -11.31 -8.61 2.65
CA CYS A 157 -12.30 -7.61 2.29
C CYS A 157 -11.87 -6.84 1.03
N ASN A 158 -12.79 -6.05 0.47
CA ASN A 158 -12.45 -5.04 -0.53
C ASN A 158 -11.62 -3.92 0.12
N PHE A 159 -10.99 -3.09 -0.71
CA PHE A 159 -10.14 -1.98 -0.26
C PHE A 159 -10.82 -1.03 0.75
N ASP A 160 -12.15 -0.91 0.66
CA ASP A 160 -12.97 -0.04 1.50
C ASP A 160 -13.60 -0.76 2.71
N GLY A 161 -13.23 -2.02 2.96
CA GLY A 161 -13.73 -2.84 4.07
C GLY A 161 -15.04 -3.58 3.77
N SER A 162 -15.68 -3.33 2.63
CA SER A 162 -16.87 -4.08 2.21
C SER A 162 -16.55 -5.53 1.84
N GLY A 163 -17.57 -6.39 1.78
CA GLY A 163 -17.41 -7.78 1.33
C GLY A 163 -16.54 -8.64 2.24
N ALA A 164 -16.45 -8.34 3.54
CA ALA A 164 -15.60 -9.07 4.48
C ALA A 164 -15.98 -10.56 4.58
N THR A 165 -15.02 -11.46 4.36
CA THR A 165 -15.22 -12.91 4.44
C THR A 165 -14.04 -13.61 5.13
N GLN A 166 -14.32 -14.67 5.89
CA GLN A 166 -13.28 -15.48 6.51
C GLN A 166 -12.60 -16.39 5.46
N LEU A 167 -11.26 -16.34 5.40
CA LEU A 167 -10.46 -17.17 4.49
C LEU A 167 -10.02 -18.47 5.15
N THR A 168 -9.46 -18.40 6.36
CA THR A 168 -8.93 -19.58 7.07
C THR A 168 -9.87 -20.03 8.19
N ARG A 169 -9.89 -21.34 8.44
CA ARG A 169 -10.69 -21.99 9.49
C ARG A 169 -9.86 -23.09 10.16
N ASN A 170 -8.62 -22.76 10.51
CA ASN A 170 -7.66 -23.73 11.05
C ASN A 170 -7.90 -24.04 12.53
N GLY A 171 -8.75 -23.26 13.20
CA GLY A 171 -9.10 -23.47 14.61
C GLY A 171 -7.97 -23.11 15.57
N THR A 172 -6.99 -22.34 15.10
CA THR A 172 -5.76 -21.95 15.81
C THR A 172 -5.36 -20.52 15.46
N PHE A 173 -4.07 -20.18 15.44
CA PHE A 173 -3.55 -18.89 15.00
C PHE A 173 -3.02 -18.97 13.56
N SER A 174 -3.78 -18.40 12.63
CA SER A 174 -3.38 -18.08 11.28
C SER A 174 -3.03 -16.59 11.22
N THR A 175 -1.77 -16.26 10.97
CA THR A 175 -1.26 -14.88 11.04
C THR A 175 -0.32 -14.55 9.88
N GLU A 176 0.12 -13.29 9.81
CA GLU A 176 1.11 -12.79 8.84
C GLU A 176 0.74 -13.18 7.39
N PRO A 177 -0.47 -12.84 6.93
CA PRO A 177 -0.81 -13.05 5.52
C PRO A 177 0.08 -12.18 4.63
N ALA A 178 0.53 -12.73 3.50
CA ALA A 178 1.21 -11.99 2.44
C ALA A 178 0.72 -12.46 1.07
N TRP A 179 0.42 -11.51 0.18
CA TRP A 179 -0.10 -11.79 -1.16
C TRP A 179 1.00 -12.32 -2.07
N GLY A 180 0.65 -13.32 -2.89
CA GLY A 180 1.43 -13.61 -4.09
C GLY A 180 0.94 -12.78 -5.29
N PRO A 181 1.72 -12.77 -6.38
CA PRO A 181 1.50 -11.87 -7.50
C PRO A 181 0.14 -12.06 -8.18
N GLY A 182 -0.47 -10.94 -8.57
CA GLY A 182 -1.76 -10.91 -9.26
C GLY A 182 -2.95 -11.35 -8.40
N ALA A 183 -2.83 -11.25 -7.07
CA ALA A 183 -3.89 -11.53 -6.11
C ALA A 183 -4.49 -12.95 -6.22
N ARG A 184 -3.68 -13.95 -6.64
CA ARG A 184 -4.14 -15.32 -6.90
C ARG A 184 -4.04 -16.23 -5.69
N ASN A 185 -3.07 -15.99 -4.83
CA ASN A 185 -2.75 -16.78 -3.66
C ASN A 185 -2.35 -15.88 -2.50
N LEU A 186 -2.45 -16.44 -1.30
CA LEU A 186 -1.95 -15.87 -0.06
C LEU A 186 -1.06 -16.90 0.62
N VAL A 187 0.09 -16.49 1.12
CA VAL A 187 0.84 -17.25 2.12
C VAL A 187 0.48 -16.73 3.51
N TYR A 188 0.54 -17.60 4.52
CA TYR A 188 0.29 -17.22 5.91
C TYR A 188 0.96 -18.20 6.86
N THR A 189 1.26 -17.75 8.07
CA THR A 189 1.83 -18.56 9.15
C THR A 189 0.71 -19.22 9.94
N VAL A 190 0.87 -20.51 10.26
CA VAL A 190 0.00 -21.25 11.17
C VAL A 190 0.80 -21.68 12.39
N TYR A 191 0.40 -21.23 13.58
CA TYR A 191 0.96 -21.69 14.86
C TYR A 191 0.07 -22.79 15.42
N GLY A 192 0.37 -24.04 15.02
CA GLY A 192 -0.30 -25.22 15.57
C GLY A 192 0.30 -25.65 16.92
N ARG A 193 -0.33 -26.65 17.55
CA ARG A 193 0.09 -27.17 18.86
C ARG A 193 1.55 -27.63 18.91
N ASP A 194 2.00 -28.32 17.87
CA ASP A 194 3.31 -28.99 17.83
C ASP A 194 4.21 -28.47 16.71
N ARG A 195 3.75 -27.49 15.91
CA ARG A 195 4.49 -26.94 14.78
C ARG A 195 4.06 -25.54 14.42
N THR A 196 5.03 -24.71 14.02
CA THR A 196 4.79 -23.49 13.25
C THR A 196 5.07 -23.80 11.79
N ALA A 197 4.12 -23.51 10.90
CA ALA A 197 4.23 -23.81 9.48
C ALA A 197 3.83 -22.62 8.62
N VAL A 198 4.40 -22.52 7.42
CA VAL A 198 3.93 -21.59 6.39
C VAL A 198 3.05 -22.37 5.42
N MET A 199 1.85 -21.85 5.21
CA MET A 199 0.84 -22.38 4.31
C MET A 199 0.66 -21.44 3.13
N GLU A 200 0.23 -21.98 1.99
CA GLU A 200 -0.29 -21.20 0.87
C GLU A 200 -1.74 -21.59 0.61
N VAL A 201 -2.60 -20.61 0.31
CA VAL A 201 -3.96 -20.82 -0.15
C VAL A 201 -4.15 -20.20 -1.54
N ASP A 202 -4.64 -21.00 -2.48
CA ASP A 202 -5.11 -20.53 -3.78
C ASP A 202 -6.53 -19.97 -3.63
N LEU A 203 -6.77 -18.75 -4.11
CA LEU A 203 -8.02 -18.03 -3.85
C LEU A 203 -9.17 -18.42 -4.77
N ASN A 204 -8.87 -19.02 -5.92
CA ASN A 204 -9.88 -19.50 -6.87
C ASN A 204 -10.45 -20.84 -6.42
N SER A 205 -9.57 -21.80 -6.13
CA SER A 205 -9.92 -23.16 -5.73
C SER A 205 -10.15 -23.31 -4.23
N ARG A 206 -9.72 -22.33 -3.42
CA ARG A 206 -9.65 -22.37 -1.95
C ARG A 206 -8.77 -23.52 -1.41
N ARG A 207 -7.96 -24.15 -2.27
CA ARG A 207 -7.06 -25.24 -1.86
C ARG A 207 -5.90 -24.67 -1.06
N GLN A 208 -5.62 -25.28 0.08
CA GLN A 208 -4.45 -24.99 0.90
C GLN A 208 -3.34 -26.02 0.65
N ARG A 209 -2.08 -25.59 0.69
CA ARG A 209 -0.92 -26.48 0.68
C ARG A 209 0.13 -26.03 1.68
N LEU A 210 0.89 -27.00 2.17
CA LEU A 210 2.04 -26.77 3.04
C LEU A 210 3.23 -26.27 2.22
N LEU A 211 3.76 -25.10 2.58
CA LEU A 211 4.91 -24.49 1.93
C LEU A 211 6.20 -24.77 2.68
N SER A 212 6.22 -24.52 4.01
CA SER A 212 7.38 -24.76 4.88
C SER A 212 6.97 -25.35 6.23
N SER A 213 7.75 -26.32 6.72
CA SER A 213 7.52 -27.00 8.02
C SER A 213 8.79 -27.67 8.57
N PHE A 214 9.92 -26.98 8.53
CA PHE A 214 11.14 -27.46 9.17
C PHE A 214 10.97 -27.53 10.70
N PRO A 215 11.78 -28.31 11.44
CA PRO A 215 11.78 -28.27 12.89
C PRO A 215 11.95 -26.84 13.42
N GLY A 216 11.11 -26.47 14.40
CA GLY A 216 11.11 -25.13 14.99
C GLY A 216 10.19 -24.12 14.30
N LEU A 217 10.57 -22.85 14.33
CA LEU A 217 9.81 -21.73 13.76
C LEU A 217 9.87 -21.76 12.23
N ASN A 218 8.71 -21.52 11.60
CA ASN A 218 8.57 -21.21 10.18
C ASN A 218 7.54 -20.08 10.06
N SER A 219 7.96 -18.84 9.88
CA SER A 219 7.04 -17.69 9.95
C SER A 219 7.45 -16.52 9.04
N GLY A 220 6.59 -15.51 8.96
CA GLY A 220 6.84 -14.25 8.26
C GLY A 220 7.14 -14.44 6.78
N ALA A 221 6.36 -15.26 6.08
CA ALA A 221 6.64 -15.54 4.68
C ALA A 221 6.23 -14.36 3.78
N ASP A 222 7.06 -14.04 2.80
CA ASP A 222 6.77 -13.04 1.77
C ASP A 222 7.12 -13.56 0.36
N VAL A 223 6.28 -13.27 -0.63
CA VAL A 223 6.36 -13.84 -1.98
C VAL A 223 7.05 -12.85 -2.91
N SER A 224 8.03 -13.31 -3.69
CA SER A 224 8.70 -12.42 -4.64
C SER A 224 7.73 -11.88 -5.71
N PRO A 225 7.98 -10.70 -6.30
CA PRO A 225 7.10 -10.11 -7.32
C PRO A 225 6.88 -11.02 -8.55
N ASP A 226 7.85 -11.90 -8.84
CA ASP A 226 7.77 -12.89 -9.92
C ASP A 226 7.05 -14.21 -9.52
N GLY A 227 6.70 -14.38 -8.23
CA GLY A 227 6.07 -15.58 -7.67
C GLY A 227 6.98 -16.81 -7.55
N GLY A 228 8.21 -16.71 -8.04
CA GLY A 228 9.14 -17.84 -8.12
C GLY A 228 9.88 -18.15 -6.82
N ARG A 229 9.87 -17.22 -5.86
CA ARG A 229 10.60 -17.32 -4.59
C ARG A 229 9.74 -16.87 -3.42
N VAL A 230 10.05 -17.41 -2.25
CA VAL A 230 9.40 -17.09 -0.98
C VAL A 230 10.50 -16.84 0.04
N ALA A 231 10.52 -15.65 0.62
CA ALA A 231 11.35 -15.35 1.78
C ALA A 231 10.63 -15.88 3.03
N VAL A 232 11.38 -16.45 3.98
CA VAL A 232 10.81 -17.05 5.19
C VAL A 232 11.83 -17.02 6.32
N CYS A 233 11.38 -16.76 7.55
CA CYS A 233 12.20 -16.89 8.74
C CYS A 233 12.10 -18.32 9.29
N LEU A 234 13.25 -18.99 9.44
CA LEU A 234 13.30 -20.37 9.93
C LEU A 234 14.23 -20.48 11.14
N SER A 235 13.84 -21.25 12.15
CA SER A 235 14.72 -21.59 13.28
C SER A 235 15.45 -22.94 13.14
N LYS A 236 15.43 -23.53 11.94
CA LYS A 236 15.86 -24.92 11.72
C LYS A 236 17.34 -25.18 12.02
N ASP A 237 18.18 -24.15 11.95
CA ASP A 237 19.62 -24.22 12.18
C ASP A 237 20.02 -23.70 13.57
N GLY A 238 19.09 -23.78 14.53
CA GLY A 238 19.31 -23.44 15.95
C GLY A 238 19.06 -21.97 16.31
N ARG A 239 18.90 -21.09 15.33
CA ARG A 239 18.53 -19.67 15.46
C ARG A 239 17.58 -19.27 14.35
N VAL A 240 16.84 -18.18 14.54
CA VAL A 240 15.93 -17.66 13.53
C VAL A 240 16.74 -16.87 12.51
N ASP A 241 16.91 -17.44 11.32
CA ASP A 241 17.57 -16.76 10.19
C ASP A 241 16.58 -16.52 9.04
N LEU A 242 16.98 -15.65 8.12
CA LEU A 242 16.28 -15.38 6.89
C LEU A 242 16.70 -16.39 5.80
N TYR A 243 15.71 -16.99 5.14
CA TYR A 243 15.90 -17.90 4.02
C TYR A 243 15.09 -17.47 2.81
N VAL A 244 15.54 -17.88 1.63
CA VAL A 244 14.77 -17.82 0.39
C VAL A 244 14.56 -19.24 -0.13
N MET A 245 13.29 -19.60 -0.30
CA MET A 245 12.85 -20.86 -0.91
C MET A 245 12.42 -20.62 -2.35
N ARG A 246 12.78 -21.52 -3.26
CA ARG A 246 12.26 -21.54 -4.63
C ARG A 246 10.95 -22.31 -4.68
N SER A 247 9.92 -21.74 -5.31
CA SER A 247 8.58 -22.34 -5.38
C SER A 247 8.54 -23.67 -6.14
N ALA A 248 9.39 -23.85 -7.16
CA ALA A 248 9.36 -24.98 -8.09
C ALA A 248 9.99 -26.27 -7.53
N ASP A 249 11.17 -26.17 -6.92
CA ASP A 249 11.98 -27.32 -6.47
C ASP A 249 12.20 -27.33 -4.95
N LYS A 250 11.61 -26.37 -4.21
CA LYS A 250 11.83 -26.14 -2.78
C LYS A 250 13.32 -25.94 -2.43
N GLY A 251 14.14 -25.53 -3.39
CA GLY A 251 15.53 -25.17 -3.16
C GLY A 251 15.61 -24.06 -2.12
N LEU A 252 16.40 -24.28 -1.06
CA LEU A 252 16.47 -23.40 0.10
C LEU A 252 17.85 -22.77 0.20
N ARG A 253 17.89 -21.44 0.30
CA ARG A 253 19.12 -20.66 0.51
C ARG A 253 18.99 -19.87 1.82
N ARG A 254 19.98 -20.02 2.71
CA ARG A 254 20.14 -19.19 3.90
C ARG A 254 20.79 -17.85 3.52
N LEU A 255 20.23 -16.73 3.96
CA LEU A 255 20.73 -15.38 3.66
C LEU A 255 21.46 -14.73 4.83
N THR A 256 21.06 -15.04 6.07
CA THR A 256 21.69 -14.54 7.29
C THR A 256 22.20 -15.71 8.13
N ASN A 257 23.27 -15.49 8.89
CA ASN A 257 23.91 -16.53 9.70
C ASN A 257 24.63 -15.99 10.93
N ASP A 258 24.07 -14.94 11.54
CA ASP A 258 24.67 -14.30 12.70
C ASP A 258 23.94 -14.69 14.00
N VAL A 259 24.18 -13.91 15.06
CA VAL A 259 23.65 -14.19 16.39
C VAL A 259 22.25 -13.62 16.63
N ALA A 260 21.76 -12.79 15.70
CA ALA A 260 20.52 -12.04 15.79
C ALA A 260 19.29 -12.93 15.52
N VAL A 261 18.12 -12.34 15.78
CA VAL A 261 16.81 -12.90 15.45
C VAL A 261 16.20 -12.10 14.31
N GLU A 262 15.94 -12.79 13.21
CA GLU A 262 15.44 -12.15 11.99
C GLU A 262 13.94 -12.31 11.83
N SER A 263 13.26 -11.26 11.34
CA SER A 263 11.80 -11.29 11.15
C SER A 263 11.34 -10.39 10.01
N SER A 264 10.07 -10.55 9.62
CA SER A 264 9.34 -9.69 8.68
C SER A 264 10.10 -9.32 7.40
N PRO A 265 10.51 -10.30 6.56
CA PRO A 265 11.07 -10.01 5.26
C PRO A 265 10.03 -9.37 4.33
N ALA A 266 10.50 -8.44 3.49
CA ALA A 266 9.74 -7.75 2.45
C ALA A 266 10.58 -7.65 1.17
N TRP A 267 10.10 -8.18 0.05
CA TRP A 267 10.79 -8.17 -1.23
C TRP A 267 10.88 -6.78 -1.84
N SER A 268 12.04 -6.45 -2.41
CA SER A 268 12.14 -5.29 -3.31
C SER A 268 11.29 -5.50 -4.57
N PRO A 269 10.78 -4.42 -5.21
CA PRO A 269 9.93 -4.52 -6.40
C PRO A 269 10.59 -5.23 -7.59
N ASP A 270 11.92 -5.22 -7.66
CA ASP A 270 12.71 -5.92 -8.68
C ASP A 270 13.05 -7.38 -8.32
N GLY A 271 12.67 -7.85 -7.13
CA GLY A 271 12.96 -9.18 -6.62
C GLY A 271 14.46 -9.49 -6.41
N ARG A 272 15.32 -8.46 -6.32
CA ARG A 272 16.78 -8.63 -6.16
C ARG A 272 17.25 -8.51 -4.72
N SER A 273 16.45 -7.89 -3.86
CA SER A 273 16.78 -7.61 -2.47
C SER A 273 15.59 -7.90 -1.55
N LEU A 274 15.89 -8.01 -0.26
CA LEU A 274 14.93 -8.13 0.82
C LEU A 274 15.23 -7.07 1.86
N CYS A 275 14.20 -6.33 2.29
CA CYS A 275 14.24 -5.62 3.57
C CYS A 275 13.76 -6.58 4.65
N TYR A 276 14.37 -6.56 5.82
CA TYR A 276 13.98 -7.41 6.94
C TYR A 276 14.35 -6.77 8.26
N VAL A 277 13.80 -7.30 9.35
CA VAL A 277 14.10 -6.87 10.72
C VAL A 277 15.20 -7.76 11.29
N SER A 278 16.19 -7.15 11.94
CA SER A 278 17.22 -7.83 12.72
C SER A 278 17.49 -7.10 14.03
N ASP A 279 17.68 -7.86 15.11
CA ASP A 279 18.07 -7.33 16.42
C ASP A 279 19.59 -7.30 16.66
N SER A 280 20.40 -7.53 15.62
CA SER A 280 21.89 -7.52 15.67
C SER A 280 22.50 -6.25 16.27
N ALA A 281 21.77 -5.14 16.28
CA ALA A 281 22.18 -3.87 16.89
C ALA A 281 21.68 -3.68 18.34
N GLY A 282 21.16 -4.74 18.98
CA GLY A 282 20.59 -4.74 20.33
C GLY A 282 19.11 -4.34 20.42
N LYS A 283 18.54 -3.79 19.34
CA LYS A 283 17.10 -3.51 19.17
C LYS A 283 16.70 -3.88 17.74
N PRO A 284 15.43 -4.20 17.46
CA PRO A 284 14.97 -4.47 16.11
C PRO A 284 15.18 -3.26 15.19
N GLN A 285 15.87 -3.49 14.08
CA GLN A 285 16.22 -2.50 13.06
C GLN A 285 16.00 -3.07 11.68
N LEU A 286 15.84 -2.19 10.69
CA LEU A 286 15.72 -2.60 9.30
C LEU A 286 17.08 -2.79 8.65
N TYR A 287 17.21 -3.91 7.94
CA TYR A 287 18.36 -4.27 7.12
C TYR A 287 17.90 -4.59 5.71
N VAL A 288 18.83 -4.44 4.76
CA VAL A 288 18.65 -4.84 3.37
C VAL A 288 19.74 -5.84 3.01
N VAL A 289 19.35 -6.93 2.37
CA VAL A 289 20.27 -7.96 1.86
C VAL A 289 19.89 -8.34 0.44
N SER A 290 20.87 -8.71 -0.39
CA SER A 290 20.57 -9.28 -1.70
C SER A 290 19.88 -10.63 -1.53
N ALA A 291 18.89 -10.91 -2.37
CA ALA A 291 18.27 -12.22 -2.48
C ALA A 291 19.25 -13.32 -2.94
N GLY A 292 20.39 -12.92 -3.51
CA GLY A 292 21.52 -13.81 -3.82
C GLY A 292 22.37 -14.16 -2.59
N GLY A 293 22.17 -13.51 -1.45
CA GLY A 293 23.05 -13.54 -0.29
C GLY A 293 24.14 -12.47 -0.37
N GLY A 294 25.04 -12.47 0.61
CA GLY A 294 26.07 -11.44 0.78
C GLY A 294 25.89 -10.69 2.09
N ARG A 295 26.68 -9.62 2.27
CA ARG A 295 26.67 -8.85 3.53
C ARG A 295 25.41 -7.96 3.61
N PRO A 296 24.57 -8.11 4.65
CA PRO A 296 23.46 -7.18 4.87
C PRO A 296 23.97 -5.78 5.22
N SER A 297 23.20 -4.77 4.82
CA SER A 297 23.42 -3.37 5.20
C SER A 297 22.25 -2.86 6.01
N ARG A 298 22.54 -2.20 7.13
CA ARG A 298 21.53 -1.50 7.92
C ARG A 298 20.91 -0.37 7.08
N LEU A 299 19.59 -0.27 7.08
CA LEU A 299 18.86 0.71 6.29
C LEU A 299 18.95 2.12 6.88
N LEU A 300 18.70 2.24 8.19
CA LEU A 300 18.68 3.51 8.91
C LEU A 300 19.63 3.46 10.12
N ASN A 301 20.39 4.52 10.33
CA ASN A 301 21.26 4.70 11.49
C ASN A 301 20.50 5.34 12.66
N GLU A 302 19.41 4.69 13.08
CA GLU A 302 18.48 5.20 14.10
C GLU A 302 18.68 4.51 15.46
N VAL A 303 18.24 5.14 16.54
CA VAL A 303 18.23 4.51 17.88
C VAL A 303 16.87 3.88 18.21
N SER A 304 15.81 4.36 17.54
CA SER A 304 14.45 3.85 17.69
C SER A 304 14.28 2.50 17.02
N GLU A 305 13.52 1.62 17.66
CA GLU A 305 13.07 0.36 17.09
C GLU A 305 12.32 0.58 15.76
N CYS A 306 12.59 -0.27 14.77
CA CYS A 306 11.96 -0.23 13.44
C CYS A 306 11.59 -1.67 13.04
N VAL A 307 10.31 -1.92 12.75
CA VAL A 307 9.74 -3.26 12.55
C VAL A 307 8.69 -3.27 11.44
N SER A 308 8.30 -4.47 10.99
CA SER A 308 7.25 -4.71 10.00
C SER A 308 7.38 -3.86 8.73
N PRO A 309 8.51 -3.97 8.01
CA PRO A 309 8.68 -3.26 6.75
C PRO A 309 7.76 -3.83 5.67
N ASP A 310 7.33 -2.98 4.75
CA ASP A 310 6.75 -3.36 3.47
C ASP A 310 7.30 -2.46 2.36
N TRP A 311 7.66 -3.06 1.22
CA TRP A 311 8.38 -2.37 0.14
C TRP A 311 7.42 -2.15 -1.03
N SER A 312 7.16 -0.89 -1.35
CA SER A 312 6.22 -0.52 -2.41
C SER A 312 6.64 -1.08 -3.77
N GLY A 313 5.72 -1.78 -4.41
CA GLY A 313 5.86 -2.32 -5.77
C GLY A 313 6.12 -1.26 -6.86
N VAL A 314 5.75 0.00 -6.60
CA VAL A 314 5.71 1.05 -7.64
C VAL A 314 6.48 2.33 -7.30
N SER A 315 6.66 2.66 -6.01
CA SER A 315 7.34 3.90 -5.61
C SER A 315 8.79 3.71 -5.15
N ASN A 316 9.25 2.45 -5.00
CA ASN A 316 10.54 2.11 -4.40
C ASN A 316 10.75 2.76 -3.01
N LYS A 317 9.68 2.88 -2.23
CA LYS A 317 9.70 3.31 -0.83
C LYS A 317 9.42 2.14 0.09
N ILE A 318 9.92 2.21 1.31
CA ILE A 318 9.61 1.25 2.36
C ILE A 318 8.78 1.96 3.43
N CYS A 319 7.63 1.38 3.78
CA CYS A 319 6.89 1.79 4.97
C CYS A 319 7.19 0.81 6.10
N PHE A 320 7.18 1.27 7.35
CA PHE A 320 7.50 0.45 8.52
C PHE A 320 6.96 1.09 9.80
N ALA A 321 6.83 0.29 10.86
CA ALA A 321 6.49 0.82 12.17
C ALA A 321 7.76 1.20 12.93
N THR A 322 7.79 2.37 13.56
CA THR A 322 8.92 2.82 14.38
C THR A 322 8.46 3.30 15.75
N ARG A 323 9.21 2.97 16.79
CA ARG A 323 8.84 3.33 18.15
C ARG A 323 9.33 4.73 18.51
N GLN A 324 8.39 5.64 18.76
CA GLN A 324 8.65 7.03 19.16
C GLN A 324 7.89 7.37 20.44
N ALA A 325 8.60 7.86 21.45
CA ALA A 325 8.03 8.23 22.76
C ALA A 325 7.16 7.12 23.41
N GLY A 326 7.52 5.85 23.18
CA GLY A 326 6.84 4.69 23.75
C GLY A 326 5.73 4.07 22.89
N GLN A 327 5.29 4.75 21.83
CA GLN A 327 4.25 4.30 20.90
C GLN A 327 4.83 3.99 19.52
N TYR A 328 4.23 3.06 18.79
CA TYR A 328 4.53 2.85 17.38
C TYR A 328 3.83 3.86 16.49
N ARG A 329 4.58 4.31 15.49
CA ARG A 329 4.22 5.28 14.46
C ARG A 329 4.56 4.69 13.10
N ILE A 330 3.89 5.10 12.03
CA ILE A 330 4.21 4.64 10.69
C ILE A 330 5.17 5.62 10.04
N ALA A 331 6.29 5.10 9.57
CA ALA A 331 7.29 5.88 8.88
C ALA A 331 7.49 5.35 7.47
N VAL A 332 7.87 6.25 6.57
CA VAL A 332 8.26 5.94 5.20
C VAL A 332 9.68 6.42 4.95
N VAL A 333 10.43 5.61 4.22
CA VAL A 333 11.78 5.93 3.73
C VAL A 333 11.82 5.74 2.22
N ASP A 334 12.50 6.65 1.52
CA ASP A 334 12.72 6.56 0.08
C ASP A 334 14.01 5.81 -0.20
N MET A 335 13.97 4.81 -1.09
CA MET A 335 15.17 4.04 -1.41
C MET A 335 16.03 4.70 -2.49
N ALA A 336 15.54 5.77 -3.14
CA ALA A 336 16.30 6.52 -4.13
C ALA A 336 17.54 7.22 -3.54
N ASP A 337 17.47 7.63 -2.27
CA ASP A 337 18.59 8.24 -1.53
C ASP A 337 19.28 7.27 -0.57
N ARG A 338 19.03 5.95 -0.75
CA ARG A 338 19.50 4.85 0.11
C ARG A 338 19.05 4.96 1.56
N GLY A 339 17.86 5.52 1.77
CA GLY A 339 17.27 5.66 3.09
C GLY A 339 17.99 6.69 3.95
N SER A 340 18.24 7.87 3.39
CA SER A 340 18.96 8.94 4.08
C SER A 340 18.17 9.49 5.29
N GLY A 341 16.86 9.26 5.34
CA GLY A 341 16.00 9.58 6.48
C GLY A 341 14.59 9.02 6.32
N LYS A 342 13.84 9.05 7.43
CA LYS A 342 12.43 8.62 7.46
C LYS A 342 11.49 9.80 7.70
N THR A 343 10.25 9.68 7.24
CA THR A 343 9.17 10.62 7.55
C THR A 343 8.01 9.86 8.18
N VAL A 344 7.56 10.31 9.35
CA VAL A 344 6.32 9.79 9.98
C VAL A 344 5.13 10.36 9.23
N VAL A 345 4.20 9.50 8.81
CA VAL A 345 3.17 9.88 7.84
C VAL A 345 1.86 10.28 8.49
N GLU A 346 1.44 9.61 9.56
CA GLU A 346 0.19 9.87 10.25
C GLU A 346 0.31 10.99 11.29
N THR A 347 -0.80 11.71 11.48
CA THR A 347 -0.90 12.82 12.44
C THR A 347 -1.73 12.48 13.68
N GLU A 348 -2.56 11.44 13.59
CA GLU A 348 -3.49 11.05 14.65
C GLU A 348 -2.81 10.25 15.78
N PRO A 349 -3.24 10.42 17.04
CA PRO A 349 -2.71 9.66 18.17
C PRO A 349 -3.12 8.18 18.10
N GLY A 350 -2.31 7.31 18.66
CA GLY A 350 -2.58 5.87 18.73
C GLY A 350 -1.30 5.06 18.61
N ASP A 351 -1.45 3.76 18.73
CA ASP A 351 -0.38 2.81 18.45
C ASP A 351 -0.59 2.25 17.05
N TRP A 352 0.36 2.46 16.15
CA TRP A 352 0.24 2.17 14.73
C TRP A 352 1.24 1.11 14.29
N GLU A 353 0.75 -0.01 13.79
CA GLU A 353 1.58 -1.18 13.52
C GLU A 353 1.25 -1.82 12.17
N SER A 354 2.20 -2.63 11.69
CA SER A 354 2.04 -3.50 10.51
C SER A 354 1.52 -2.76 9.27
N PRO A 355 2.25 -1.73 8.79
CA PRO A 355 1.87 -1.03 7.57
C PRO A 355 2.09 -1.91 6.33
N CYS A 356 1.26 -1.73 5.31
CA CYS A 356 1.42 -2.34 3.99
C CYS A 356 0.95 -1.37 2.89
N TRP A 357 1.72 -1.23 1.82
CA TRP A 357 1.44 -0.35 0.70
C TRP A 357 0.21 -0.79 -0.09
N ALA A 358 -0.64 0.18 -0.42
CA ALA A 358 -1.60 0.05 -1.50
C ALA A 358 -0.87 0.01 -2.86
N PRO A 359 -1.48 -0.59 -3.90
CA PRO A 359 -0.89 -0.70 -5.23
C PRO A 359 -0.65 0.65 -5.94
N ASP A 360 -1.23 1.74 -5.44
CA ASP A 360 -1.06 3.09 -5.98
C ASP A 360 0.25 3.78 -5.57
N GLY A 361 1.00 3.18 -4.63
CA GLY A 361 2.28 3.72 -4.14
C GLY A 361 2.17 4.99 -3.30
N ARG A 362 0.95 5.38 -2.90
CA ARG A 362 0.67 6.57 -2.10
C ARG A 362 0.08 6.22 -0.74
N HIS A 363 -0.85 5.28 -0.70
CA HIS A 363 -1.54 4.92 0.53
C HIS A 363 -0.92 3.69 1.19
N VAL A 364 -1.05 3.61 2.51
CA VAL A 364 -0.69 2.42 3.30
C VAL A 364 -1.87 2.01 4.16
N VAL A 365 -2.14 0.70 4.29
CA VAL A 365 -3.04 0.17 5.31
C VAL A 365 -2.22 -0.15 6.56
N CYS A 366 -2.75 0.21 7.72
CA CYS A 366 -2.10 -0.02 9.01
C CYS A 366 -3.11 -0.56 10.01
N THR A 367 -2.59 -1.23 11.05
CA THR A 367 -3.36 -1.50 12.27
C THR A 367 -3.22 -0.29 13.19
N ARG A 368 -4.34 0.29 13.62
CA ARG A 368 -4.34 1.31 14.68
C ARG A 368 -5.02 0.75 15.92
N SER A 369 -4.29 0.73 17.04
CA SER A 369 -4.78 0.26 18.33
C SER A 369 -5.05 1.41 19.29
N SER A 370 -6.16 1.29 20.02
CA SER A 370 -6.54 2.19 21.11
C SER A 370 -7.13 1.35 22.25
N GLY A 371 -6.32 1.08 23.28
CA GLY A 371 -6.68 0.18 24.36
C GLY A 371 -6.77 -1.27 23.87
N ARG A 372 -7.92 -1.91 24.03
CA ARG A 372 -8.17 -3.31 23.58
C ARG A 372 -8.82 -3.41 22.21
N GLN A 373 -9.04 -2.28 21.54
CA GLN A 373 -9.66 -2.24 20.21
C GLN A 373 -8.58 -1.90 19.19
N SER A 374 -8.64 -2.56 18.05
CA SER A 374 -7.85 -2.26 16.88
C SER A 374 -8.74 -2.16 15.65
N GLN A 375 -8.29 -1.40 14.67
CA GLN A 375 -8.96 -1.21 13.39
C GLN A 375 -7.94 -1.10 12.28
N LEU A 376 -8.36 -1.48 11.08
CA LEU A 376 -7.61 -1.19 9.86
C LEU A 376 -7.88 0.25 9.44
N VAL A 377 -6.81 0.96 9.12
CA VAL A 377 -6.86 2.37 8.72
C VAL A 377 -5.98 2.55 7.49
N MET A 378 -6.51 3.20 6.45
CA MET A 378 -5.73 3.67 5.32
C MET A 378 -5.13 5.03 5.67
N VAL A 379 -3.84 5.22 5.44
CA VAL A 379 -3.13 6.49 5.65
C VAL A 379 -2.56 6.97 4.33
N ASP A 380 -2.86 8.22 3.98
CA ASP A 380 -2.20 8.92 2.87
C ASP A 380 -0.82 9.39 3.31
N THR A 381 0.23 8.88 2.67
CA THR A 381 1.61 9.21 3.02
C THR A 381 2.03 10.64 2.67
N LEU A 382 1.20 11.37 1.90
CA LEU A 382 1.46 12.77 1.56
C LEU A 382 0.80 13.75 2.55
N SER A 383 -0.50 13.59 2.80
CA SER A 383 -1.26 14.51 3.67
C SER A 383 -1.31 14.08 5.14
N GLY A 384 -1.03 12.80 5.43
CA GLY A 384 -1.20 12.20 6.75
C GLY A 384 -2.66 11.99 7.16
N ARG A 385 -3.59 12.13 6.20
CA ARG A 385 -5.00 11.80 6.39
C ARG A 385 -5.16 10.32 6.69
N ALA A 386 -5.93 10.00 7.72
CA ALA A 386 -6.28 8.65 8.10
C ALA A 386 -7.76 8.37 7.83
N LEU A 387 -8.05 7.24 7.19
CA LEU A 387 -9.40 6.80 6.82
C LEU A 387 -9.65 5.39 7.37
N PRO A 388 -10.54 5.23 8.37
CA PRO A 388 -10.89 3.91 8.88
C PRO A 388 -11.52 3.03 7.79
N ILE A 389 -10.99 1.81 7.65
CA ILE A 389 -11.51 0.77 6.73
C ILE A 389 -12.51 -0.12 7.47
N THR A 390 -12.19 -0.47 8.72
CA THR A 390 -13.05 -1.26 9.61
C THR A 390 -13.57 -0.40 10.76
N ALA A 391 -14.81 -0.63 11.20
CA ALA A 391 -15.42 0.18 12.27
C ALA A 391 -14.76 -0.04 13.65
N SER A 392 -14.58 -1.29 14.08
CA SER A 392 -13.87 -1.69 15.31
C SER A 392 -13.74 -3.22 15.37
N GLY A 393 -12.74 -3.73 16.08
CA GLY A 393 -12.54 -5.15 16.32
C GLY A 393 -11.22 -5.46 17.03
N ASP A 394 -10.84 -6.73 17.04
CA ASP A 394 -9.46 -7.17 17.30
C ASP A 394 -8.88 -7.63 15.95
N VAL A 395 -8.63 -6.65 15.09
CA VAL A 395 -8.09 -6.85 13.74
C VAL A 395 -6.64 -6.40 13.67
N SER A 396 -5.79 -7.14 12.97
CA SER A 396 -4.38 -6.75 12.82
C SER A 396 -3.69 -7.44 11.63
N LEU A 397 -2.44 -7.07 11.38
CA LEU A 397 -1.59 -7.65 10.32
C LEU A 397 -2.24 -7.55 8.93
N PRO A 398 -2.64 -6.35 8.49
CA PRO A 398 -3.18 -6.19 7.15
C PRO A 398 -2.08 -6.33 6.09
N THR A 399 -2.47 -6.85 4.92
CA THR A 399 -1.67 -6.86 3.69
C THR A 399 -2.57 -6.52 2.51
N TRP A 400 -2.02 -5.80 1.54
CA TRP A 400 -2.73 -5.29 0.38
C TRP A 400 -2.36 -6.07 -0.88
N SER A 401 -3.37 -6.44 -1.68
CA SER A 401 -3.13 -7.13 -2.94
C SER A 401 -2.73 -6.13 -4.05
N ASP A 402 -1.98 -6.63 -5.03
CA ASP A 402 -1.93 -6.01 -6.35
C ASP A 402 -3.32 -5.95 -7.00
N LEU A 403 -3.44 -5.18 -8.09
CA LEU A 403 -4.61 -5.19 -8.96
C LEU A 403 -4.67 -6.50 -9.77
N HIS A 404 -5.90 -6.91 -10.14
CA HIS A 404 -6.20 -8.17 -10.83
C HIS A 404 -6.94 -7.98 -12.16
#